data_AF-F5L2X8-F1
#
_entry.id   AF-F5L2X8-F1
#
_cell.length_a   1.000
_cell.length_b   1.000
_cell.length_c   1.000
_cell.angle_alpha   90.00
_cell.angle_beta   90.00
_cell.angle_gamma   90.00
#
_symmetry.space_group_name_H-M   'P 1'
#
loop_
_entity.id
_entity.type
_entity.pdbx_description
1 polymer ?
#
loop_
_entity_poly.entity_id
_entity_poly.type
_entity_poly.pdbx_seq_one_letter_code
_entity_poly.pdbx_strand_id
1 'polypeptide(L)'
;MEIIGESFTTETNYNRKQIQNYEEAYEFATKAGFPEHGMVISIGETPHDEDIFKGIQTETHLKEAVKLAISKSPAKNVYIETDMRAMYNPTRMENIKRATEDLIQNIKRCCPKCDWPGFKLIEKKRGLPCSWCGSPTNQILHLTYKCLKCSHVEEIPNPDGEQKADPRHCPSCNP
;
A
#
# COMPACT_ATOMS: atom_id res chain seq x y z
N MET A 1 -18.39 4.94 12.41
CA MET A 1 -18.56 3.85 11.42
C MET A 1 -17.77 4.27 10.19
N GLU A 2 -16.90 3.41 9.69
CA GLU A 2 -15.85 3.78 8.74
C GLU A 2 -15.86 2.84 7.54
N ILE A 3 -15.65 3.39 6.35
CA ILE A 3 -15.44 2.65 5.10
C ILE A 3 -13.98 2.86 4.74
N ILE A 4 -13.26 1.76 4.53
CA ILE A 4 -11.82 1.75 4.32
C ILE A 4 -11.56 1.27 2.89
N GLY A 5 -10.56 1.85 2.24
CA GLY A 5 -9.96 1.30 1.03
C GLY A 5 -8.49 1.05 1.28
N GLU A 6 -7.97 -0.06 0.76
CA GLU A 6 -6.62 -0.53 1.07
C GLU A 6 -5.88 -0.93 -0.20
N SER A 7 -4.57 -0.71 -0.21
CA SER A 7 -3.67 -1.21 -1.26
C SER A 7 -2.31 -1.53 -0.65
N PHE A 8 -1.86 -2.77 -0.87
CA PHE A 8 -0.57 -3.27 -0.42
C PHE A 8 0.35 -3.45 -1.63
N THR A 9 1.55 -2.89 -1.56
CA THR A 9 2.57 -3.03 -2.60
C THR A 9 3.95 -3.17 -1.97
N THR A 10 4.82 -3.93 -2.62
CA THR A 10 6.26 -3.99 -2.31
C THR A 10 7.07 -2.98 -3.13
N GLU A 11 6.43 -2.28 -4.09
CA GLU A 11 7.04 -1.22 -4.89
C GLU A 11 7.29 0.01 -4.00
N THR A 12 8.54 0.22 -3.61
CA THR A 12 8.98 1.37 -2.82
C THR A 12 10.42 1.73 -3.21
N ASN A 13 10.77 3.00 -3.07
CA ASN A 13 12.14 3.46 -3.21
C ASN A 13 12.79 3.83 -1.86
N TYR A 14 12.15 3.50 -0.73
CA TYR A 14 12.67 3.85 0.58
C TYR A 14 14.12 3.39 0.76
N ASN A 15 15.01 4.35 0.94
CA ASN A 15 16.42 4.08 1.18
C ASN A 15 17.04 5.22 1.99
N ARG A 16 18.15 4.92 2.66
CA ARG A 16 18.91 5.86 3.50
C ARG A 16 20.40 5.56 3.41
N LYS A 17 21.22 6.61 3.34
CA LYS A 17 22.68 6.51 3.25
C LYS A 17 23.34 7.62 4.05
N GLN A 18 24.50 7.34 4.64
CA GLN A 18 25.38 8.38 5.16
C GLN A 18 26.26 8.93 4.02
N ILE A 19 26.40 10.25 3.96
CA ILE A 19 27.13 10.96 2.91
C ILE A 19 28.05 12.02 3.51
N GLN A 20 29.12 12.34 2.78
CA GLN A 20 30.14 13.31 3.19
C GLN A 20 30.29 14.50 2.24
N ASN A 21 29.68 14.44 1.06
CA ASN A 21 29.81 15.46 0.01
C ASN A 21 28.60 15.45 -0.93
N TYR A 22 28.58 16.40 -1.86
CA TYR A 22 27.51 16.58 -2.82
C TYR A 22 27.45 15.44 -3.84
N GLU A 23 28.60 14.94 -4.28
CA GLU A 23 28.72 13.90 -5.29
C GLU A 23 28.07 12.60 -4.83
N GLU A 24 28.34 12.19 -3.58
CA GLU A 24 27.69 11.03 -2.95
C GLU A 24 26.17 11.22 -2.77
N ALA A 25 25.74 12.45 -2.44
CA ALA A 25 24.33 12.79 -2.31
C ALA A 25 23.60 12.68 -3.65
N TYR A 26 24.21 13.23 -4.70
CA TYR A 26 23.64 13.24 -6.05
C TYR A 26 23.59 11.84 -6.65
N GLU A 27 24.62 11.01 -6.44
CA GLU A 27 24.62 9.61 -6.84
C GLU A 27 23.49 8.82 -6.16
N PHE A 28 23.30 9.01 -4.85
CA PHE A 28 22.19 8.41 -4.11
C PHE A 28 20.84 8.88 -4.65
N ALA A 29 20.66 10.19 -4.78
CA ALA A 29 19.39 10.80 -5.21
C ALA A 29 18.99 10.32 -6.60
N THR A 30 19.94 10.28 -7.54
CA THR A 30 19.72 9.80 -8.91
C THR A 30 19.25 8.34 -8.92
N LYS A 31 19.89 7.46 -8.14
CA LYS A 31 19.45 6.05 -8.02
C LYS A 31 18.07 5.90 -7.38
N ALA A 32 17.67 6.86 -6.56
CA ALA A 32 16.39 6.87 -5.87
C ALA A 32 15.22 7.48 -6.67
N GLY A 33 15.47 7.98 -7.89
CA GLY A 33 14.44 8.58 -8.77
C GLY A 33 14.31 10.11 -8.66
N PHE A 34 15.36 10.81 -8.23
CA PHE A 34 15.40 12.27 -8.25
C PHE A 34 15.44 12.83 -9.68
N PRO A 35 14.76 13.96 -9.98
CA PRO A 35 14.06 14.86 -9.06
C PRO A 35 12.59 14.52 -8.77
N GLU A 36 12.01 13.54 -9.46
CA GLU A 36 10.61 13.17 -9.28
C GLU A 36 10.34 12.70 -7.84
N HIS A 37 11.25 11.90 -7.29
CA HIS A 37 11.30 11.59 -5.86
C HIS A 37 12.15 12.64 -5.13
N GLY A 38 11.54 13.31 -4.16
CA GLY A 38 12.22 14.27 -3.30
C GLY A 38 13.17 13.59 -2.31
N MET A 39 14.14 14.35 -1.81
CA MET A 39 15.11 13.89 -0.82
C MET A 39 14.92 14.60 0.52
N VAL A 40 15.39 13.94 1.58
CA VAL A 40 15.54 14.48 2.92
C VAL A 40 17.02 14.38 3.31
N ILE A 41 17.55 15.43 3.92
CA ILE A 41 18.90 15.44 4.50
C ILE A 41 18.77 15.73 6.00
N SER A 42 19.44 14.93 6.84
CA SER A 42 19.46 15.12 8.29
C SER A 42 20.87 15.12 8.87
N ILE A 43 21.08 15.96 9.89
CA ILE A 43 22.35 16.03 10.62
C ILE A 43 22.26 15.08 11.83
N GLY A 44 23.09 14.02 11.82
CA GLY A 44 23.05 12.99 12.86
C GLY A 44 21.96 11.94 12.65
N GLU A 45 22.00 10.88 13.46
CA GLU A 45 21.11 9.72 13.29
C GLU A 45 19.71 9.97 13.85
N THR A 46 19.62 10.74 14.94
CA THR A 46 18.38 11.18 15.59
C THR A 46 18.31 12.71 15.56
N PRO A 47 18.03 13.31 14.40
CA PRO A 47 18.04 14.77 14.23
C PRO A 47 16.85 15.43 14.96
N HIS A 48 17.05 16.66 15.42
CA HIS A 48 15.93 17.56 15.74
C HIS A 48 15.33 18.13 14.46
N ASP A 49 14.11 18.66 14.49
CA ASP A 49 13.44 19.14 13.26
C ASP A 49 14.24 20.25 12.52
N GLU A 50 14.97 21.08 13.27
CA GLU A 50 15.84 22.15 12.73
C GLU A 50 17.10 21.64 12.01
N ASP A 51 17.41 20.35 12.19
CA ASP A 51 18.53 19.64 11.57
C ASP A 51 18.11 18.84 10.33
N ILE A 52 16.86 18.99 9.88
CA ILE A 52 16.30 18.23 8.76
C ILE A 52 15.87 19.16 7.63
N PHE A 53 16.45 18.94 6.45
CA PHE A 53 16.05 19.55 5.19
C PHE A 53 15.14 18.58 4.46
N LYS A 54 13.88 18.96 4.20
CA LYS A 54 12.86 18.07 3.65
C LYS A 54 12.34 18.62 2.31
N GLY A 55 11.85 17.76 1.42
CA GLY A 55 11.20 18.20 0.17
C GLY A 55 12.17 18.74 -0.88
N ILE A 56 13.38 18.18 -0.92
CA ILE A 56 14.42 18.60 -1.86
C ILE A 56 14.13 17.97 -3.23
N GLN A 57 13.73 18.77 -4.23
CA GLN A 57 13.38 18.31 -5.60
C GLN A 57 14.16 19.03 -6.71
N THR A 58 15.20 19.80 -6.38
CA THR A 58 16.04 20.47 -7.39
C THR A 58 17.50 20.30 -7.04
N GLU A 59 18.34 20.20 -8.06
CA GLU A 59 19.78 20.00 -7.88
C GLU A 59 20.41 21.14 -7.07
N THR A 60 19.98 22.38 -7.33
CA THR A 60 20.40 23.57 -6.58
C THR A 60 20.07 23.44 -5.09
N HIS A 61 18.83 23.06 -4.77
CA HIS A 61 18.41 22.91 -3.37
C HIS A 61 19.16 21.74 -2.69
N LEU A 62 19.40 20.64 -3.42
CA LEU A 62 20.19 19.53 -2.91
C LEU A 62 21.61 19.96 -2.55
N LYS A 63 22.28 20.69 -3.46
CA LYS A 63 23.64 21.18 -3.24
C LYS A 63 23.72 22.14 -2.05
N GLU A 64 22.76 23.04 -1.92
CA GLU A 64 22.68 23.98 -0.79
C GLU A 64 22.43 23.26 0.54
N ALA A 65 21.47 22.33 0.57
CA ALA A 65 21.13 21.55 1.75
C ALA A 65 22.32 20.68 2.22
N VAL A 66 23.00 19.98 1.30
CA VAL A 66 24.21 19.19 1.63
C VAL A 66 25.30 20.08 2.22
N LYS A 67 25.60 21.20 1.58
CA LYS A 67 26.64 22.14 2.04
C LYS A 67 26.32 22.67 3.44
N LEU A 68 25.09 23.10 3.67
CA LEU A 68 24.65 23.63 4.96
C LEU A 68 24.69 22.54 6.04
N ALA A 69 24.17 21.35 5.75
CA ALA A 69 24.12 20.24 6.69
C ALA A 69 25.52 19.77 7.12
N ILE A 70 26.46 19.60 6.17
CA ILE A 70 27.85 19.23 6.48
C ILE A 70 28.56 20.33 7.28
N SER A 71 28.27 21.61 7.00
CA SER A 71 28.86 22.72 7.75
C SER A 71 28.47 22.68 9.23
N LYS A 72 27.22 22.31 9.53
CA LYS A 72 26.64 22.17 10.86
C LYS A 72 27.03 20.85 11.55
N SER A 73 27.36 19.81 10.79
CA SER A 73 27.77 18.50 11.34
C SER A 73 29.19 18.55 11.93
N PRO A 74 29.38 18.24 13.23
CA PRO A 74 30.71 18.09 13.82
C PRO A 74 31.52 16.95 13.19
N ALA A 75 30.86 15.85 12.84
CA ALA A 75 31.47 14.66 12.25
C ALA A 75 31.71 14.77 10.74
N LYS A 76 31.33 15.91 10.11
CA LYS A 76 31.41 16.15 8.66
C LYS A 76 30.75 15.08 7.80
N ASN A 77 29.74 14.42 8.36
CA ASN A 77 28.87 13.50 7.68
C ASN A 77 27.41 13.80 8.03
N VAL A 78 26.51 13.48 7.12
CA VAL A 78 25.06 13.67 7.25
C VAL A 78 24.35 12.48 6.64
N TYR A 79 23.06 12.33 6.89
CA TYR A 79 22.26 11.30 6.26
C TYR A 79 21.42 11.89 5.15
N ILE A 80 21.31 11.15 4.05
CA ILE A 80 20.34 11.39 2.99
C ILE A 80 19.38 10.20 2.93
N GLU A 81 18.11 10.49 2.73
CA GLU A 81 17.06 9.49 2.53
C GLU A 81 16.04 9.97 1.51
N THR A 82 15.30 9.03 0.95
CA THR A 82 14.17 9.34 0.08
C THR A 82 13.05 9.98 0.88
N ASP A 83 12.49 11.07 0.40
CA ASP A 83 11.33 11.70 1.03
C ASP A 83 10.10 10.81 0.80
N MET A 84 9.69 10.09 1.85
CA MET A 84 8.53 9.21 1.76
C MET A 84 7.23 9.99 1.85
N ARG A 85 7.22 11.31 2.04
CA ARG A 85 5.96 12.06 2.13
C ARG A 85 5.30 12.14 0.78
N ALA A 86 3.98 12.17 0.82
CA ALA A 86 3.15 11.88 -0.31
C ALA A 86 3.46 12.74 -1.55
N MET A 87 3.40 14.06 -1.36
CA MET A 87 3.67 15.04 -2.39
C MET A 87 5.09 14.99 -3.01
N TYR A 88 6.03 14.25 -2.40
CA TYR A 88 7.42 14.12 -2.86
C TYR A 88 7.76 12.71 -3.35
N ASN A 89 6.79 11.79 -3.41
CA ASN A 89 7.04 10.39 -3.73
C ASN A 89 5.98 9.83 -4.69
N PRO A 90 6.24 9.87 -6.02
CA PRO A 90 5.32 9.35 -7.03
C PRO A 90 4.90 7.90 -6.80
N THR A 91 5.82 7.04 -6.33
CA THR A 91 5.52 5.62 -6.04
C THR A 91 4.50 5.49 -4.91
N ARG A 92 4.66 6.26 -3.83
CA ARG A 92 3.64 6.33 -2.76
C ARG A 92 2.32 6.87 -3.31
N MET A 93 2.35 7.76 -4.30
CA MET A 93 1.17 8.44 -4.85
C MET A 93 0.33 7.52 -5.69
N GLU A 94 0.98 6.65 -6.46
CA GLU A 94 0.29 5.58 -7.15
C GLU A 94 -0.35 4.60 -6.15
N ASN A 95 0.31 4.26 -5.04
CA ASN A 95 -0.32 3.37 -4.06
C ASN A 95 -1.51 4.03 -3.32
N ILE A 96 -1.43 5.33 -3.01
CA ILE A 96 -2.57 6.10 -2.45
C ILE A 96 -3.73 6.13 -3.44
N LYS A 97 -3.46 6.32 -4.73
CA LYS A 97 -4.47 6.26 -5.78
C LYS A 97 -5.17 4.90 -5.81
N ARG A 98 -4.42 3.79 -5.79
CA ARG A 98 -5.00 2.43 -5.74
C ARG A 98 -5.89 2.23 -4.50
N ALA A 99 -5.43 2.66 -3.32
CA ALA A 99 -6.24 2.60 -2.10
C ALA A 99 -7.51 3.46 -2.19
N THR A 100 -7.42 4.61 -2.86
CA THR A 100 -8.57 5.49 -3.12
C THR A 100 -9.56 4.85 -4.08
N GLU A 101 -9.09 4.17 -5.13
CA GLU A 101 -9.94 3.43 -6.06
C GLU A 101 -10.69 2.30 -5.34
N ASP A 102 -10.01 1.54 -4.48
CA ASP A 102 -10.64 0.51 -3.63
C ASP A 102 -11.69 1.12 -2.69
N LEU A 103 -11.37 2.25 -2.05
CA LEU A 103 -12.32 3.00 -1.20
C LEU A 103 -13.58 3.36 -1.98
N ILE A 104 -13.45 3.88 -3.21
CA ILE A 104 -14.58 4.24 -4.06
C ILE A 104 -15.44 3.01 -4.37
N GLN A 105 -14.82 1.85 -4.68
CA GLN A 105 -15.57 0.61 -4.91
C GLN A 105 -16.32 0.16 -3.66
N ASN A 106 -15.70 0.28 -2.49
CA ASN A 106 -16.33 -0.07 -1.21
C ASN A 106 -17.50 0.87 -0.88
N ILE A 107 -17.37 2.17 -1.14
CA ILE A 107 -18.45 3.15 -0.96
C ILE A 107 -19.64 2.83 -1.87
N LYS A 108 -19.39 2.47 -3.15
CA LYS A 108 -20.45 2.17 -4.13
C LYS A 108 -21.28 0.92 -3.81
N ARG A 109 -20.79 0.04 -2.93
CA ARG A 109 -21.55 -1.13 -2.47
C ARG A 109 -22.53 -0.71 -1.38
N CYS A 110 -23.75 -0.37 -1.76
CA CYS A 110 -24.79 -0.01 -0.80
C CYS A 110 -25.49 -1.23 -0.21
N CYS A 111 -25.93 -1.11 1.05
CA CYS A 111 -26.73 -2.13 1.72
C CYS A 111 -28.11 -2.23 1.07
N PRO A 112 -28.59 -3.41 0.66
CA PRO A 112 -29.90 -3.54 0.03
C PRO A 112 -31.07 -3.22 0.98
N LYS A 113 -30.84 -3.27 2.30
CA LYS A 113 -31.87 -3.00 3.31
C LYS A 113 -32.00 -1.53 3.71
N CYS A 114 -30.90 -0.78 3.75
CA CYS A 114 -30.89 0.59 4.29
C CYS A 114 -30.14 1.61 3.44
N ASP A 115 -29.71 1.20 2.24
CA ASP A 115 -28.98 2.00 1.25
C ASP A 115 -27.66 2.62 1.76
N TRP A 116 -27.16 2.15 2.90
CA TRP A 116 -25.93 2.67 3.48
C TRP A 116 -24.71 2.16 2.70
N PRO A 117 -23.75 3.02 2.33
CA PRO A 117 -22.54 2.63 1.61
C PRO A 117 -21.63 1.74 2.47
N GLY A 118 -20.77 0.94 1.83
CA GLY A 118 -19.83 0.05 2.53
C GLY A 118 -20.43 -1.30 2.94
N PHE A 119 -21.38 -1.83 2.17
CA PHE A 119 -21.83 -3.21 2.27
C PHE A 119 -20.70 -4.15 1.85
N LYS A 120 -19.93 -4.58 2.84
CA LYS A 120 -18.64 -5.24 2.63
C LYS A 120 -18.74 -6.74 2.81
N LEU A 121 -17.90 -7.44 2.05
CA LEU A 121 -17.64 -8.85 2.24
C LEU A 121 -16.90 -9.04 3.57
N ILE A 122 -17.44 -9.88 4.46
CA ILE A 122 -16.84 -10.19 5.75
C ILE A 122 -16.32 -11.62 5.83
N GLU A 123 -16.78 -12.53 4.95
CA GLU A 123 -16.36 -13.92 4.95
C GLU A 123 -16.42 -14.53 3.55
N LYS A 124 -15.44 -15.37 3.23
CA LYS A 124 -15.44 -16.25 2.06
C LYS A 124 -15.43 -17.70 2.54
N LYS A 125 -16.58 -18.37 2.55
CA LYS A 125 -16.65 -19.78 2.94
C LYS A 125 -16.32 -20.65 1.74
N ARG A 126 -15.26 -21.46 1.88
CA ARG A 126 -14.87 -22.47 0.89
C ARG A 126 -15.51 -23.82 1.22
N GLY A 127 -15.43 -24.76 0.29
CA GLY A 127 -15.96 -26.11 0.47
C GLY A 127 -17.06 -26.49 -0.50
N LEU A 128 -17.11 -25.89 -1.69
CA LEU A 128 -18.05 -26.31 -2.73
C LEU A 128 -17.87 -27.81 -3.00
N PRO A 129 -18.92 -28.64 -2.93
CA PRO A 129 -18.78 -30.08 -2.99
C PRO A 129 -18.36 -30.54 -4.39
N CYS A 130 -17.37 -31.43 -4.47
CA CYS A 130 -16.95 -32.04 -5.73
C CYS A 130 -18.11 -32.78 -6.40
N SER A 131 -18.26 -32.61 -7.72
CA SER A 131 -19.31 -33.29 -8.48
C SER A 131 -19.16 -34.81 -8.57
N TRP A 132 -17.96 -35.35 -8.35
CA TRP A 132 -17.70 -36.80 -8.36
C TRP A 132 -17.73 -37.44 -6.98
N CYS A 133 -16.90 -36.96 -6.06
CA CYS A 133 -16.73 -37.61 -4.74
C CYS A 133 -17.49 -36.92 -3.60
N GLY A 134 -18.07 -35.73 -3.83
CA GLY A 134 -18.76 -34.94 -2.81
C GLY A 134 -17.86 -34.25 -1.78
N SER A 135 -16.55 -34.54 -1.75
CA SER A 135 -15.61 -33.90 -0.82
C SER A 135 -15.57 -32.38 -1.01
N PRO A 136 -15.39 -31.60 0.08
CA PRO A 136 -15.28 -30.15 0.00
C PRO A 136 -14.02 -29.75 -0.78
N THR A 137 -14.16 -28.82 -1.72
CA THR A 137 -13.04 -28.28 -2.49
C THR A 137 -12.59 -26.92 -1.96
N ASN A 138 -11.49 -26.40 -2.51
CA ASN A 138 -11.06 -25.03 -2.21
C ASN A 138 -11.91 -23.95 -2.91
N GLN A 139 -12.89 -24.32 -3.73
CA GLN A 139 -13.77 -23.37 -4.39
C GLN A 139 -14.76 -22.74 -3.40
N ILE A 140 -15.22 -21.54 -3.73
CA ILE A 140 -16.12 -20.75 -2.88
C ILE A 140 -17.49 -21.42 -2.85
N LEU A 141 -18.01 -21.66 -1.64
CA LEU A 141 -19.36 -22.15 -1.42
C LEU A 141 -20.35 -20.99 -1.27
N HIS A 142 -19.99 -19.98 -0.48
CA HIS A 142 -20.75 -18.73 -0.37
C HIS A 142 -19.87 -17.57 0.12
N LEU A 143 -20.37 -16.37 -0.12
CA LEU A 143 -19.82 -15.10 0.32
C LEU A 143 -20.78 -14.45 1.31
N THR A 144 -20.28 -14.02 2.46
CA THR A 144 -21.10 -13.33 3.46
C THR A 144 -20.81 -11.83 3.44
N TYR A 145 -21.83 -11.04 3.17
CA TYR A 145 -21.76 -9.57 3.21
C TYR A 145 -22.48 -9.04 4.44
N LYS A 146 -21.98 -7.94 5.01
CA LYS A 146 -22.59 -7.32 6.18
C LYS A 146 -22.60 -5.79 6.11
N CYS A 147 -23.75 -5.22 6.47
CA CYS A 147 -23.91 -3.78 6.64
C CYS A 147 -23.44 -3.36 8.04
N LEU A 148 -22.53 -2.38 8.11
CA LEU A 148 -22.05 -1.84 9.38
C LEU A 148 -23.08 -0.95 10.09
N LYS A 149 -24.12 -0.46 9.39
CA LYS A 149 -25.15 0.41 9.95
C LYS A 149 -26.33 -0.34 10.56
N CYS A 150 -26.97 -1.20 9.77
CA CYS A 150 -28.19 -1.90 10.19
C CYS A 150 -27.95 -3.37 10.56
N SER A 151 -26.69 -3.84 10.53
CA SER A 151 -26.31 -5.23 10.80
C SER A 151 -26.96 -6.27 9.88
N HIS A 152 -27.59 -5.85 8.78
CA HIS A 152 -28.08 -6.77 7.76
C HIS A 152 -26.93 -7.61 7.20
N VAL A 153 -27.19 -8.91 7.06
CA VAL A 153 -26.28 -9.90 6.50
C VAL A 153 -26.95 -10.53 5.29
N GLU A 154 -26.18 -10.71 4.23
CA GLU A 154 -26.60 -11.42 3.03
C GLU A 154 -25.55 -12.47 2.69
N GLU A 155 -26.01 -13.71 2.50
CA GLU A 155 -25.19 -14.81 2.02
C GLU A 155 -25.46 -15.00 0.53
N ILE A 156 -24.45 -14.75 -0.27
CA ILE A 156 -24.50 -14.97 -1.71
C ILE A 156 -23.91 -16.37 -1.95
N PRO A 157 -24.71 -17.36 -2.40
CA PRO A 157 -24.19 -18.67 -2.80
C PRO A 157 -23.18 -18.48 -3.93
N ASN A 158 -22.30 -19.47 -4.13
CA ASN A 158 -21.17 -19.43 -5.07
C ASN A 158 -21.34 -18.36 -6.18
N PRO A 159 -20.50 -17.31 -6.20
CA PRO A 159 -20.64 -16.21 -7.15
C PRO A 159 -20.59 -16.66 -8.62
N ASP A 160 -19.97 -17.82 -8.90
CA ASP A 160 -19.89 -18.42 -10.23
C ASP A 160 -21.16 -19.21 -10.62
N GLY A 161 -22.14 -19.31 -9.71
CA GLY A 161 -23.43 -19.98 -9.92
C GLY A 161 -23.38 -21.51 -9.84
N GLU A 162 -22.19 -22.10 -9.75
CA GLU A 162 -22.03 -23.55 -9.68
C GLU A 162 -22.41 -24.09 -8.31
N GLN A 163 -23.21 -25.16 -8.28
CA GLN A 163 -23.58 -25.85 -7.04
C GLN A 163 -22.60 -26.96 -6.66
N LYS A 164 -21.77 -27.40 -7.62
CA LYS A 164 -20.76 -28.44 -7.43
C LYS A 164 -19.48 -28.06 -8.16
N ALA A 165 -18.36 -28.38 -7.56
CA ALA A 165 -17.04 -28.15 -8.13
C ALA A 165 -16.73 -29.16 -9.24
N ASP A 166 -16.07 -28.69 -10.30
CA ASP A 166 -15.35 -29.54 -11.25
C ASP A 166 -14.30 -30.39 -10.49
N PRO A 167 -14.27 -31.73 -10.66
CA PRO A 167 -13.32 -32.62 -9.99
C PRO A 167 -11.86 -32.28 -10.29
N ARG A 168 -11.56 -31.57 -11.38
CA ARG A 168 -10.22 -31.04 -11.70
C ARG A 168 -9.67 -30.11 -10.62
N HIS A 169 -10.55 -29.47 -9.83
CA HIS A 169 -10.18 -28.60 -8.71
C HIS A 169 -10.33 -29.27 -7.34
N CYS A 170 -10.63 -30.58 -7.30
CA CYS A 170 -10.85 -31.32 -6.06
C CYS A 170 -9.54 -31.96 -5.57
N PRO A 171 -9.03 -31.62 -4.38
CA PRO A 171 -7.80 -32.22 -3.84
C PRO A 171 -7.88 -33.74 -3.62
N SER A 172 -9.09 -34.30 -3.54
CA SER A 172 -9.29 -35.76 -3.39
C SER A 172 -9.36 -36.50 -4.74
N CYS A 173 -9.90 -35.88 -5.79
CA CYS A 173 -10.01 -36.50 -7.12
C CYS A 173 -8.82 -36.18 -8.03
N ASN A 174 -8.23 -35.00 -7.85
CA ASN A 174 -7.08 -34.50 -8.58
C ASN A 174 -6.09 -33.85 -7.58
N PRO A 175 -5.38 -34.69 -6.79
CA PRO A 175 -4.37 -34.22 -5.84
C PRO A 175 -3.18 -33.51 -6.53
#